data_AF-A0A7J9LB62-F1
#
_entry.id   AF-A0A7J9LB62-F1
#
_cell.length_a   1.000
_cell.length_b   1.000
_cell.length_c   1.000
_cell.angle_alpha   90.00
_cell.angle_beta   90.00
_cell.angle_gamma   90.00
#
_symmetry.space_group_name_H-M   'P 1'
#
loop_
_entity.id
_entity.type
_entity.pdbx_description
1 polymer ?
#
loop_
_entity_poly.entity_id
_entity_poly.type
_entity_poly.pdbx_seq_one_letter_code
_entity_poly.pdbx_strand_id
1 'polypeptide(L)'
;MRAKGSKLNSLNHLHDPKFFLTFMLKWTLSIPSWTICCRALNKRSSNKIIEFKGVITNDTIRYLRGKHKKYTGPCMATNPIDRCWRCKENWAENRKRLALCGLGFGRKATGGDEGDYYLVTDNSDDDVLEPKPGTLRHAVIQNKPLWIIFAKDMHIKLSKELLVQSNKTIDGRGANVHIAHGCGITLQFVHNVIIHNIHIHHIIESQGGLIRDSEDHYGYRTVGDGDGISIFGSSNIWLDHISMSECQDGLIDVIQGSTALTISNCHFTHHDHVILLGASDTYSNDQYMQVTIAFNHFGKELIQRMPRCRWGFFHVVNNDYTHWKMYAIGGSTHPTIISEGNRYIAPDDPNTKEITNRNYAPESEWKNWVWKSEGDLYMNGAFFRTSGPPSPPNLDFNEKDVIKAKPATFVRRLTRFAGALDCKENVKC
;
A
#
# COMPACT_ATOMS: atom_id res chain seq x y z
N MET A 1 -65.77 20.28 12.26
CA MET A 1 -66.28 18.91 12.07
C MET A 1 -65.13 17.92 12.34
N ARG A 2 -65.46 16.79 12.98
CA ARG A 2 -64.68 15.56 13.27
C ARG A 2 -63.44 15.32 12.38
N ALA A 3 -62.39 14.57 12.74
CA ALA A 3 -61.82 13.96 13.95
C ALA A 3 -60.65 13.06 13.45
N LYS A 4 -59.62 12.83 14.30
CA LYS A 4 -58.66 11.69 14.31
C LYS A 4 -57.63 11.67 13.15
N GLY A 5 -56.31 11.61 13.41
CA GLY A 5 -55.57 10.53 14.12
C GLY A 5 -55.30 9.40 13.13
N SER A 6 -54.12 8.79 12.95
CA SER A 6 -52.96 8.61 13.81
C SER A 6 -51.98 7.63 13.12
N LYS A 7 -50.67 7.72 13.41
CA LYS A 7 -49.70 6.63 13.74
C LYS A 7 -49.54 5.44 12.76
N LEU A 8 -48.35 5.10 12.26
CA LEU A 8 -47.07 4.61 12.86
C LEU A 8 -46.85 3.14 12.43
N ASN A 9 -45.58 2.73 12.35
CA ASN A 9 -45.01 1.36 12.31
C ASN A 9 -44.79 0.75 10.92
N SER A 10 -43.56 0.47 10.45
CA SER A 10 -42.41 -0.32 10.97
C SER A 10 -42.61 -1.83 10.89
N LEU A 11 -41.48 -2.54 10.67
CA LEU A 11 -41.19 -3.99 10.63
C LEU A 11 -40.99 -4.54 9.19
N ASN A 12 -39.76 -4.82 8.76
CA ASN A 12 -38.81 -5.89 9.15
C ASN A 12 -39.10 -7.25 8.49
N HIS A 13 -38.10 -7.68 7.71
CA HIS A 13 -37.63 -9.05 7.46
C HIS A 13 -38.62 -10.12 6.95
N LEU A 14 -38.31 -10.74 5.81
CA LEU A 14 -37.60 -12.03 5.71
C LEU A 14 -37.75 -12.62 4.28
N HIS A 15 -36.60 -12.95 3.69
CA HIS A 15 -36.32 -14.13 2.85
C HIS A 15 -37.36 -14.64 1.83
N ASP A 16 -37.02 -14.53 0.53
CA ASP A 16 -37.46 -15.49 -0.49
C ASP A 16 -36.31 -15.82 -1.48
N PRO A 17 -35.82 -17.07 -1.54
CA PRO A 17 -34.72 -17.49 -2.39
C PRO A 17 -35.23 -17.94 -3.78
N LYS A 18 -35.67 -17.01 -4.63
CA LYS A 18 -36.01 -17.29 -6.05
C LYS A 18 -35.71 -16.12 -7.00
N PHE A 19 -34.49 -15.61 -6.98
CA PHE A 19 -33.98 -14.71 -8.02
C PHE A 19 -32.59 -15.15 -8.52
N PHE A 20 -32.49 -16.42 -8.90
CA PHE A 20 -31.34 -17.01 -9.60
C PHE A 20 -31.83 -17.74 -10.85
N LEU A 21 -32.28 -16.98 -11.84
CA LEU A 21 -32.20 -17.28 -13.27
C LEU A 21 -32.93 -16.15 -13.99
N THR A 22 -32.19 -15.42 -14.82
CA THR A 22 -32.61 -14.68 -16.04
C THR A 22 -31.82 -13.37 -16.11
N PHE A 23 -30.55 -13.42 -16.47
CA PHE A 23 -29.85 -12.35 -17.20
C PHE A 23 -28.57 -12.93 -17.84
N MET A 24 -28.79 -13.90 -18.73
CA MET A 24 -27.85 -14.31 -19.76
C MET A 24 -28.59 -14.18 -21.09
N LEU A 25 -27.90 -13.66 -22.11
CA LEU A 25 -28.36 -13.25 -23.45
C LEU A 25 -28.91 -11.82 -23.58
N LYS A 26 -28.02 -10.90 -24.00
CA LYS A 26 -28.18 -10.07 -25.21
C LYS A 26 -27.05 -9.04 -25.29
N TRP A 27 -25.92 -9.40 -25.91
CA TRP A 27 -24.99 -8.45 -26.52
C TRP A 27 -24.31 -9.12 -27.70
N THR A 28 -24.96 -9.09 -28.86
CA THR A 28 -24.32 -9.29 -30.16
C THR A 28 -24.76 -8.17 -31.09
N LEU A 29 -23.77 -7.66 -31.85
CA LEU A 29 -23.85 -6.76 -33.01
C LEU A 29 -23.86 -5.24 -32.73
N SER A 30 -22.67 -4.63 -32.78
CA SER A 30 -22.30 -3.67 -33.84
C SER A 30 -20.87 -3.14 -33.61
N ILE A 31 -19.93 -3.55 -34.45
CA ILE A 31 -18.57 -2.97 -34.56
C ILE A 31 -18.43 -2.50 -36.01
N PRO A 32 -18.17 -1.20 -36.27
CA PRO A 32 -17.74 -0.76 -37.59
C PRO A 32 -16.24 -1.01 -37.78
N SER A 33 -15.93 -1.53 -38.96
CA SER A 33 -14.61 -1.90 -39.48
C SER A 33 -13.57 -0.78 -39.44
N TRP A 34 -12.38 -1.08 -38.92
CA TRP A 34 -11.13 -0.44 -39.35
C TRP A 34 -10.08 -1.53 -39.54
N THR A 35 -9.77 -1.83 -40.80
CA THR A 35 -8.64 -2.66 -41.25
C THR A 35 -7.74 -1.78 -42.10
N ILE A 36 -6.43 -2.10 -42.11
CA ILE A 36 -5.26 -1.48 -42.79
C ILE A 36 -4.43 -0.70 -41.74
N CYS A 37 -3.16 -1.03 -41.42
CA CYS A 37 -2.14 -1.82 -42.08
C CYS A 37 -1.14 -2.34 -41.03
N CYS A 38 -0.89 -3.66 -40.95
CA CYS A 38 0.34 -4.21 -40.37
C CYS A 38 0.62 -5.55 -41.05
N ARG A 39 1.49 -5.55 -42.06
CA ARG A 39 2.12 -6.74 -42.63
C ARG A 39 3.64 -6.52 -42.65
N ALA A 40 4.34 -7.63 -42.41
CA ALA A 40 5.78 -7.83 -42.31
C ALA A 40 6.32 -7.47 -40.91
N LEU A 41 6.83 -8.40 -40.09
CA LEU A 41 7.75 -9.49 -40.44
C LEU A 41 7.51 -10.72 -39.56
N ASN A 42 7.21 -11.83 -40.21
CA ASN A 42 7.21 -13.16 -39.63
C ASN A 42 8.60 -13.76 -39.88
N LYS A 43 9.44 -13.90 -38.84
CA LYS A 43 10.62 -14.77 -38.89
C LYS A 43 10.77 -15.49 -37.56
N ARG A 44 10.48 -16.80 -37.62
CA ARG A 44 10.94 -17.82 -36.67
C ARG A 44 12.43 -17.61 -36.39
N SER A 45 12.80 -17.48 -35.12
CA SER A 45 14.16 -17.73 -34.67
C SER A 45 14.13 -18.75 -33.55
N SER A 46 14.96 -19.76 -33.73
CA SER A 46 15.12 -20.96 -32.94
C SER A 46 15.61 -20.70 -31.52
N ASN A 47 15.13 -21.54 -30.59
CA ASN A 47 15.71 -21.72 -29.26
C ASN A 47 17.17 -22.15 -29.40
N LYS A 48 18.12 -21.26 -29.09
CA LYS A 48 19.50 -21.60 -28.78
C LYS A 48 19.73 -21.39 -27.30
N ILE A 49 20.00 -22.50 -26.61
CA ILE A 49 20.54 -22.54 -25.26
C ILE A 49 21.93 -21.90 -25.33
N ILE A 50 22.13 -20.79 -24.61
CA ILE A 50 23.46 -20.19 -24.44
C ILE A 50 24.03 -20.75 -23.14
N GLU A 51 24.96 -21.71 -23.27
CA GLU A 51 25.88 -22.09 -22.20
C GLU A 51 26.80 -20.88 -21.91
N PHE A 52 26.74 -20.34 -20.69
CA PHE A 52 27.79 -19.46 -20.18
C PHE A 52 28.70 -20.27 -19.25
N LYS A 53 29.82 -20.76 -19.80
CA LYS A 53 30.97 -21.22 -19.01
C LYS A 53 32.11 -20.20 -19.09
N GLY A 54 32.45 -19.66 -17.92
CA GLY A 54 33.82 -19.31 -17.54
C GLY A 54 34.37 -17.97 -18.01
N VAL A 55 34.17 -16.91 -17.21
CA VAL A 55 35.16 -15.84 -17.08
C VAL A 55 35.27 -15.41 -15.60
N ILE A 56 36.35 -15.88 -14.98
CA ILE A 56 37.24 -15.19 -14.04
C ILE A 56 36.59 -14.33 -12.94
N THR A 57 36.73 -14.82 -11.72
CA THR A 57 36.51 -14.12 -10.45
C THR A 57 37.30 -12.81 -10.39
N ASN A 58 36.60 -11.68 -10.40
CA ASN A 58 37.14 -10.41 -9.93
C ASN A 58 36.13 -9.75 -8.99
N ASP A 59 36.59 -9.54 -7.76
CA ASP A 59 35.91 -8.83 -6.68
C ASP A 59 35.53 -7.41 -7.11
N THR A 60 34.27 -7.18 -7.51
CA THR A 60 33.77 -5.80 -7.68
C THR A 60 32.25 -5.64 -7.53
N ILE A 61 31.60 -6.49 -6.72
CA ILE A 61 30.23 -6.24 -6.23
C ILE A 61 30.30 -5.41 -4.94
N ARG A 62 30.81 -4.17 -5.01
CA ARG A 62 30.87 -3.28 -3.82
C ARG A 62 30.87 -1.78 -4.08
N TYR A 63 30.22 -1.34 -5.15
CA TYR A 63 29.85 0.06 -5.35
C TYR A 63 28.43 0.03 -5.92
N LEU A 64 27.37 0.11 -5.11
CA LEU A 64 26.61 1.34 -4.87
C LEU A 64 25.55 1.10 -3.77
N ARG A 65 25.97 0.63 -2.58
CA ARG A 65 25.25 0.98 -1.35
C ARG A 65 25.64 2.42 -1.06
N GLY A 66 24.71 3.37 -1.19
CA GLY A 66 24.95 4.74 -0.76
C GLY A 66 25.60 4.73 0.62
N LYS A 67 26.62 5.56 0.84
CA LYS A 67 27.45 5.69 2.05
C LYS A 67 26.67 6.13 3.31
N HIS A 68 25.44 5.68 3.52
CA HIS A 68 24.80 5.71 4.82
C HIS A 68 25.30 4.49 5.59
N LYS A 69 26.37 4.69 6.38
CA LYS A 69 26.74 3.71 7.43
C LYS A 69 25.48 3.37 8.22
N LYS A 70 25.20 2.07 8.43
CA LYS A 70 24.11 1.62 9.33
C LYS A 70 24.32 2.36 10.65
N TYR A 71 23.27 3.01 11.14
CA TYR A 71 23.35 3.77 12.39
C TYR A 71 23.72 2.81 13.53
N THR A 72 24.81 3.08 14.25
CA THR A 72 25.34 2.26 15.35
C THR A 72 25.21 2.92 16.72
N GLY A 73 24.53 4.07 16.81
CA GLY A 73 24.32 4.78 18.06
C GLY A 73 23.21 4.16 18.93
N PRO A 74 22.92 4.74 20.11
CA PRO A 74 21.81 4.31 20.96
C PRO A 74 20.49 4.41 20.22
N CYS A 75 19.48 3.62 20.62
CA CYS A 75 18.16 3.66 19.98
C CYS A 75 17.65 5.09 19.80
N MET A 76 17.14 5.39 18.60
CA MET A 76 16.58 6.69 18.26
C MET A 76 15.26 6.51 17.51
N ALA A 77 14.18 6.99 18.13
CA ALA A 77 12.87 7.13 17.50
C ALA A 77 12.65 8.60 17.12
N THR A 78 12.50 8.89 15.82
CA THR A 78 12.63 10.25 15.30
C THR A 78 11.31 10.92 15.02
N ASN A 79 10.33 10.18 14.52
CA ASN A 79 8.97 10.65 14.23
C ASN A 79 7.98 10.26 15.36
N PRO A 80 6.77 10.84 15.39
CA PRO A 80 5.78 10.58 16.45
C PRO A 80 5.31 9.12 16.56
N ILE A 81 5.23 8.38 15.45
CA ILE A 81 4.80 6.97 15.43
C ILE A 81 5.85 6.11 16.13
N ASP A 82 7.10 6.17 15.69
CA ASP A 82 8.20 5.40 16.29
C ASP A 82 8.38 5.73 17.77
N ARG A 83 8.24 7.01 18.15
CA ARG A 83 8.42 7.47 19.55
C ARG A 83 7.43 6.82 20.51
N CYS A 84 6.28 6.39 20.03
CA CYS A 84 5.25 5.76 20.84
C CYS A 84 5.62 4.34 21.31
N TRP A 85 6.48 3.62 20.55
CA TRP A 85 6.78 2.21 20.83
C TRP A 85 8.26 1.80 20.72
N ARG A 86 9.01 2.29 19.73
CA ARG A 86 10.24 1.66 19.22
C ARG A 86 11.37 1.53 20.26
N CYS A 87 11.78 2.65 20.86
CA CYS A 87 12.86 2.67 21.85
C CYS A 87 12.47 2.21 23.26
N LYS A 88 11.43 1.39 23.41
CA LYS A 88 11.06 0.75 24.67
C LYS A 88 11.70 -0.64 24.73
N GLU A 89 12.44 -0.94 25.80
CA GLU A 89 13.17 -2.22 25.92
C GLU A 89 12.25 -3.43 25.93
N ASN A 90 11.05 -3.27 26.49
CA ASN A 90 10.04 -4.31 26.60
C ASN A 90 9.04 -4.31 25.43
N TRP A 91 9.43 -3.82 24.24
CA TRP A 91 8.56 -3.83 23.06
C TRP A 91 8.12 -5.25 22.70
N ALA A 92 8.99 -6.26 22.89
CA ALA A 92 8.71 -7.66 22.58
C ALA A 92 7.65 -8.26 23.53
N GLU A 93 7.68 -7.87 24.81
CA GLU A 93 6.66 -8.25 25.80
C GLU A 93 5.35 -7.47 25.61
N ASN A 94 5.42 -6.27 25.03
CA ASN A 94 4.29 -5.36 24.82
C ASN A 94 4.04 -5.08 23.33
N ARG A 95 4.15 -6.10 22.47
CA ARG A 95 4.06 -5.94 21.00
C ARG A 95 2.82 -5.17 20.56
N LYS A 96 1.69 -5.52 21.17
CA LYS A 96 0.37 -4.92 20.91
C LYS A 96 0.27 -3.42 21.19
N ARG A 97 1.19 -2.85 21.98
CA ARG A 97 1.27 -1.39 22.19
C ARG A 97 1.36 -0.63 20.87
N LEU A 98 1.95 -1.23 19.84
CA LEU A 98 2.03 -0.66 18.50
C LEU A 98 0.66 -0.17 17.99
N ALA A 99 -0.43 -0.89 18.27
CA ALA A 99 -1.79 -0.54 17.84
C ALA A 99 -2.26 0.85 18.32
N LEU A 100 -1.66 1.37 19.40
CA LEU A 100 -1.99 2.70 19.94
C LEU A 100 -1.19 3.84 19.29
N CYS A 101 -0.26 3.50 18.39
CA CYS A 101 0.73 4.42 17.84
C CYS A 101 0.40 4.90 16.42
N GLY A 102 -0.61 4.32 15.78
CA GLY A 102 -1.08 4.75 14.47
C GLY A 102 -1.55 6.21 14.50
N LEU A 103 -1.25 6.95 13.44
CA LEU A 103 -1.66 8.34 13.26
C LEU A 103 -2.32 8.53 11.89
N GLY A 104 -2.97 9.67 11.68
CA GLY A 104 -3.64 9.98 10.42
C GLY A 104 -5.01 9.29 10.29
N PHE A 105 -5.46 9.13 9.04
CA PHE A 105 -6.75 8.53 8.74
C PHE A 105 -6.84 7.05 9.16
N GLY A 106 -5.73 6.30 9.10
CA GLY A 106 -5.65 4.91 9.53
C GLY A 106 -5.47 4.70 11.04
N ARG A 107 -5.44 5.75 11.88
CA ARG A 107 -5.15 5.63 13.33
C ARG A 107 -6.09 4.70 14.12
N LYS A 108 -7.27 4.40 13.58
CA LYS A 108 -8.26 3.53 14.20
C LYS A 108 -8.01 2.05 13.91
N ALA A 109 -7.02 1.72 13.08
CA ALA A 109 -6.56 0.35 12.90
C ALA A 109 -5.86 -0.12 14.19
N THR A 110 -6.56 -0.94 14.97
CA THR A 110 -6.01 -1.66 16.13
C THR A 110 -5.52 -3.07 15.77
N GLY A 111 -5.92 -3.57 14.59
CA GLY A 111 -5.50 -4.86 14.07
C GLY A 111 -6.05 -6.02 14.90
N GLY A 112 -5.17 -6.93 15.32
CA GLY A 112 -5.51 -8.07 16.18
C GLY A 112 -5.21 -7.83 17.66
N ASP A 113 -5.25 -6.59 18.16
CA ASP A 113 -4.87 -6.27 19.55
C ASP A 113 -5.75 -6.95 20.60
N GLU A 114 -7.04 -7.12 20.32
CA GLU A 114 -8.00 -7.86 21.16
C GLU A 114 -7.85 -9.40 21.06
N GLY A 115 -7.04 -9.89 20.12
CA GLY A 115 -6.91 -11.31 19.80
C GLY A 115 -5.74 -12.04 20.46
N ASP A 116 -5.66 -13.36 20.32
CA ASP A 116 -4.47 -14.10 20.77
C ASP A 116 -3.25 -13.82 19.87
N TYR A 117 -2.06 -14.11 20.38
CA TYR A 117 -0.90 -14.24 19.51
C TYR A 117 -1.01 -15.51 18.66
N TYR A 118 -0.65 -15.41 17.38
CA TYR A 118 -0.45 -16.55 16.49
C TYR A 118 1.02 -16.62 16.09
N LEU A 119 1.70 -17.72 16.40
CA LEU A 119 3.10 -17.90 16.05
C LEU A 119 3.21 -18.67 14.73
N VAL A 120 3.66 -17.99 13.68
CA VAL A 120 4.06 -18.62 12.42
C VAL A 120 5.38 -19.35 12.63
N THR A 121 5.35 -20.67 12.45
CA THR A 121 6.50 -21.57 12.60
C THR A 121 6.90 -22.22 11.28
N ASP A 122 6.01 -22.19 10.29
CA ASP A 122 6.14 -22.81 8.98
C ASP A 122 5.97 -21.75 7.88
N ASN A 123 6.94 -21.68 6.97
CA ASN A 123 6.96 -20.72 5.86
C ASN A 123 6.44 -21.31 4.54
N SER A 124 5.89 -22.53 4.55
CA SER A 124 5.28 -23.13 3.36
C SER A 124 3.89 -22.55 3.06
N ASP A 125 3.47 -22.72 1.81
CA ASP A 125 2.16 -22.31 1.29
C ASP A 125 1.63 -23.33 0.28
N ASP A 126 1.79 -24.60 0.61
CA ASP A 126 1.63 -25.73 -0.32
C ASP A 126 0.16 -26.06 -0.61
N ASP A 127 -0.73 -25.81 0.34
CA ASP A 127 -2.17 -26.01 0.22
C ASP A 127 -2.93 -24.72 0.57
N VAL A 128 -3.58 -24.14 -0.45
CA VAL A 128 -4.35 -22.89 -0.33
C VAL A 128 -5.79 -23.11 0.08
N LEU A 129 -6.26 -24.37 0.09
CA LEU A 129 -7.60 -24.77 0.50
C LEU A 129 -7.62 -25.34 1.91
N GLU A 130 -6.57 -26.01 2.34
CA GLU A 130 -6.44 -26.54 3.70
C GLU A 130 -5.08 -26.14 4.29
N PRO A 131 -4.85 -24.83 4.52
CA PRO A 131 -3.57 -24.35 4.99
C PRO A 131 -3.26 -24.93 6.38
N LYS A 132 -2.04 -25.42 6.56
CA LYS A 132 -1.61 -26.07 7.80
C LYS A 132 -1.51 -25.07 8.97
N PRO A 133 -1.97 -25.42 10.18
CA PRO A 133 -1.66 -24.64 11.38
C PRO A 133 -0.15 -24.42 11.56
N GLY A 134 0.24 -23.20 11.88
CA GLY A 134 1.64 -22.74 11.94
C GLY A 134 2.10 -21.98 10.69
N THR A 135 1.32 -21.99 9.59
CA THR A 135 1.60 -21.19 8.39
C THR A 135 0.99 -19.78 8.48
N LEU A 136 1.54 -18.85 7.70
CA LEU A 136 0.95 -17.50 7.58
C LEU A 136 -0.46 -17.56 6.98
N ARG A 137 -0.71 -18.39 5.96
CA ARG A 137 -2.03 -18.52 5.33
C ARG A 137 -3.08 -18.98 6.32
N HIS A 138 -2.78 -20.00 7.13
CA HIS A 138 -3.72 -20.41 8.17
C HIS A 138 -4.00 -19.28 9.15
N ALA A 139 -2.97 -18.52 9.57
CA ALA A 139 -3.11 -17.44 10.54
C ALA A 139 -4.07 -16.32 10.07
N VAL A 140 -3.93 -15.89 8.82
CA VAL A 140 -4.65 -14.70 8.32
C VAL A 140 -6.12 -14.95 7.99
N ILE A 141 -6.51 -16.21 7.71
CA ILE A 141 -7.90 -16.57 7.39
C ILE A 141 -8.76 -16.86 8.63
N GLN A 142 -8.18 -16.86 9.83
CA GLN A 142 -8.95 -17.13 11.05
C GLN A 142 -10.01 -16.04 11.24
N ASN A 143 -11.21 -16.40 11.67
CA ASN A 143 -12.31 -15.46 11.87
C ASN A 143 -12.11 -14.61 13.13
N LYS A 144 -11.37 -15.11 14.12
CA LYS A 144 -11.04 -14.35 15.34
C LYS A 144 -9.93 -13.30 15.11
N PRO A 145 -9.88 -12.23 15.93
CA PRO A 145 -8.76 -11.32 15.92
C PRO A 145 -7.44 -12.05 16.23
N LEU A 146 -6.34 -11.69 15.55
CA LEU A 146 -5.03 -12.31 15.79
C LEU A 146 -3.87 -11.33 15.62
N TRP A 147 -2.94 -11.39 16.57
CA TRP A 147 -1.63 -10.75 16.46
C TRP A 147 -0.60 -11.78 15.99
N ILE A 148 -0.32 -11.78 14.69
CA ILE A 148 0.50 -12.77 14.01
C ILE A 148 1.97 -12.36 14.10
N ILE A 149 2.81 -13.23 14.65
CA ILE A 149 4.27 -13.07 14.80
C ILE A 149 5.01 -14.26 14.20
N PHE A 150 6.31 -14.14 14.05
CA PHE A 150 7.14 -15.14 13.37
C PHE A 150 8.20 -15.70 14.32
N ALA A 151 8.35 -17.03 14.35
CA ALA A 151 9.27 -17.71 15.26
C ALA A 151 10.75 -17.52 14.90
N LYS A 152 11.04 -17.17 13.65
CA LYS A 152 12.38 -17.03 13.07
C LYS A 152 12.30 -16.23 11.77
N ASP A 153 13.46 -15.91 11.21
CA ASP A 153 13.58 -15.39 9.86
C ASP A 153 12.88 -16.32 8.87
N MET A 154 12.11 -15.75 7.94
CA MET A 154 11.30 -16.51 7.00
C MET A 154 11.33 -15.89 5.62
N HIS A 155 11.47 -16.76 4.62
CA HIS A 155 11.20 -16.45 3.22
C HIS A 155 9.94 -17.21 2.83
N ILE A 156 8.83 -16.49 2.71
CA ILE A 156 7.51 -17.03 2.41
C ILE A 156 7.23 -16.78 0.93
N LYS A 157 7.09 -17.86 0.17
CA LYS A 157 6.69 -17.81 -1.23
C LYS A 157 5.22 -18.22 -1.32
N LEU A 158 4.34 -17.25 -1.50
CA LEU A 158 2.91 -17.49 -1.63
C LEU A 158 2.59 -18.13 -2.99
N SER A 159 1.91 -19.27 -2.97
CA SER A 159 1.55 -20.01 -4.19
C SER A 159 0.36 -19.39 -4.94
N LYS A 160 -0.51 -18.70 -4.19
CA LYS A 160 -1.63 -17.88 -4.67
C LYS A 160 -1.74 -16.63 -3.81
N GLU A 161 -2.56 -15.66 -4.22
CA GLU A 161 -2.82 -14.46 -3.40
C GLU A 161 -3.20 -14.84 -1.96
N LEU A 162 -2.69 -14.06 -1.00
CA LEU A 162 -2.95 -14.26 0.43
C LEU A 162 -4.09 -13.35 0.85
N LEU A 163 -5.30 -13.92 0.97
CA LEU A 163 -6.47 -13.21 1.49
C LEU A 163 -6.37 -13.12 3.01
N VAL A 164 -6.54 -11.91 3.55
CA VAL A 164 -6.43 -11.62 4.99
C VAL A 164 -7.77 -11.15 5.51
N GLN A 165 -8.27 -11.81 6.55
CA GLN A 165 -9.51 -11.44 7.24
C GLN A 165 -9.35 -10.16 8.08
N SER A 166 -10.48 -9.59 8.50
CA SER A 166 -10.51 -8.45 9.44
C SER A 166 -9.82 -8.76 10.77
N ASN A 167 -9.46 -7.69 11.49
CA ASN A 167 -8.88 -7.73 12.85
C ASN A 167 -7.58 -8.53 12.92
N LYS A 168 -6.66 -8.24 12.01
CA LYS A 168 -5.35 -8.90 11.93
C LYS A 168 -4.22 -7.92 12.09
N THR A 169 -3.20 -8.35 12.81
CA THR A 169 -1.88 -7.71 12.75
C THR A 169 -0.88 -8.72 12.22
N ILE A 170 -0.17 -8.40 11.14
CA ILE A 170 1.03 -9.13 10.70
C ILE A 170 2.23 -8.33 11.22
N ASP A 171 2.92 -8.84 12.23
CA ASP A 171 4.03 -8.17 12.92
C ASP A 171 5.35 -8.94 12.73
N GLY A 172 6.19 -8.45 11.81
CA GLY A 172 7.49 -9.05 11.52
C GLY A 172 8.58 -8.72 12.54
N ARG A 173 8.34 -7.91 13.59
CA ARG A 173 9.42 -7.56 14.53
C ARG A 173 9.96 -8.79 15.26
N GLY A 174 11.29 -8.87 15.41
CA GLY A 174 11.97 -10.03 16.00
C GLY A 174 12.40 -11.08 14.99
N ALA A 175 12.01 -10.94 13.72
CA ALA A 175 12.40 -11.83 12.63
C ALA A 175 12.63 -11.02 11.34
N ASN A 176 13.48 -11.52 10.45
CA ASN A 176 13.59 -11.01 9.10
C ASN A 176 12.62 -11.75 8.17
N VAL A 177 11.45 -11.16 7.91
CA VAL A 177 10.36 -11.79 7.17
C VAL A 177 10.26 -11.20 5.77
N HIS A 178 10.40 -12.06 4.77
CA HIS A 178 10.26 -11.74 3.35
C HIS A 178 9.07 -12.49 2.76
N ILE A 179 8.14 -11.77 2.13
CA ILE A 179 7.12 -12.32 1.24
C ILE A 179 7.56 -12.01 -0.18
N ALA A 180 7.96 -13.05 -0.93
CA ALA A 180 8.65 -12.84 -2.19
C ALA A 180 8.58 -14.01 -3.17
N HIS A 181 8.83 -13.72 -4.45
CA HIS A 181 8.95 -14.70 -5.55
C HIS A 181 7.69 -15.56 -5.76
N GLY A 182 6.55 -15.06 -5.27
CA GLY A 182 5.22 -15.67 -5.34
C GLY A 182 4.18 -14.56 -5.44
N CYS A 183 2.95 -14.84 -5.04
CA CYS A 183 1.84 -13.89 -5.13
C CYS A 183 1.82 -12.86 -3.99
N GLY A 184 1.01 -11.80 -4.15
CA GLY A 184 0.87 -10.72 -3.18
C GLY A 184 -0.17 -10.96 -2.08
N ILE A 185 -0.36 -9.93 -1.25
CA ILE A 185 -1.35 -9.88 -0.17
C ILE A 185 -2.59 -9.13 -0.66
N THR A 186 -3.78 -9.66 -0.37
CA THR A 186 -5.06 -9.03 -0.72
C THR A 186 -5.89 -8.79 0.54
N LEU A 187 -6.24 -7.51 0.78
CA LEU A 187 -7.20 -7.07 1.79
C LEU A 187 -8.50 -6.70 1.10
N GLN A 188 -9.47 -7.62 1.07
CA GLN A 188 -10.71 -7.41 0.33
C GLN A 188 -11.93 -7.45 1.25
N PHE A 189 -12.73 -6.37 1.24
CA PHE A 189 -13.93 -6.21 2.07
C PHE A 189 -13.69 -6.44 3.56
N VAL A 190 -12.48 -6.08 4.03
CA VAL A 190 -12.08 -6.23 5.41
C VAL A 190 -11.87 -4.90 6.09
N HIS A 191 -11.76 -4.95 7.41
CA HIS A 191 -11.42 -3.77 8.19
C HIS A 191 -10.47 -4.11 9.32
N ASN A 192 -9.84 -3.06 9.87
CA ASN A 192 -9.02 -3.16 11.06
C ASN A 192 -7.82 -4.11 10.87
N VAL A 193 -6.92 -3.76 9.94
CA VAL A 193 -5.73 -4.56 9.63
C VAL A 193 -4.46 -3.72 9.77
N ILE A 194 -3.45 -4.29 10.43
CA ILE A 194 -2.10 -3.73 10.52
C ILE A 194 -1.13 -4.68 9.81
N ILE A 195 -0.32 -4.17 8.90
CA ILE A 195 0.83 -4.90 8.33
C ILE A 195 2.08 -4.12 8.69
N HIS A 196 2.96 -4.76 9.46
CA HIS A 196 4.08 -4.08 10.09
C HIS A 196 5.39 -4.87 10.00
N ASN A 197 6.47 -4.16 9.66
CA ASN A 197 7.85 -4.66 9.76
C ASN A 197 8.19 -5.88 8.91
N ILE A 198 7.77 -5.90 7.65
CA ILE A 198 8.06 -7.00 6.71
C ILE A 198 8.64 -6.49 5.39
N HIS A 199 9.32 -7.39 4.67
CA HIS A 199 9.78 -7.18 3.31
C HIS A 199 8.81 -7.81 2.31
N ILE A 200 8.42 -7.08 1.27
CA ILE A 200 7.57 -7.58 0.17
C ILE A 200 8.23 -7.23 -1.16
N HIS A 201 8.64 -8.23 -1.93
CA HIS A 201 9.34 -7.95 -3.19
C HIS A 201 9.29 -9.09 -4.19
N HIS A 202 9.57 -8.81 -5.46
CA HIS A 202 9.57 -9.84 -6.50
C HIS A 202 8.24 -10.61 -6.54
N ILE A 203 7.15 -9.89 -6.32
CA ILE A 203 5.80 -10.45 -6.41
C ILE A 203 5.47 -10.64 -7.88
N ILE A 204 4.85 -11.77 -8.19
CA ILE A 204 4.43 -12.16 -9.53
C ILE A 204 2.92 -12.32 -9.57
N GLU A 205 2.37 -12.36 -10.78
CA GLU A 205 0.95 -12.59 -11.03
C GLU A 205 0.42 -13.87 -10.37
N SER A 206 -0.79 -13.78 -9.83
CA SER A 206 -1.51 -14.93 -9.30
C SER A 206 -2.32 -15.57 -10.42
N GLN A 207 -2.17 -16.88 -10.62
CA GLN A 207 -2.95 -17.61 -11.64
C GLN A 207 -4.43 -17.81 -11.24
N GLY A 208 -4.90 -17.25 -10.11
CA GLY A 208 -6.27 -17.44 -9.61
C GLY A 208 -6.58 -18.88 -9.19
N GLY A 209 -7.86 -19.24 -9.17
CA GLY A 209 -8.36 -20.56 -8.80
C GLY A 209 -9.17 -20.55 -7.50
N LEU A 210 -9.48 -21.73 -6.96
CA LEU A 210 -10.12 -21.83 -5.65
C LEU A 210 -9.11 -21.49 -4.56
N ILE A 211 -9.46 -20.54 -3.70
CA ILE A 211 -8.61 -20.05 -2.61
C ILE A 211 -9.47 -19.91 -1.36
N ARG A 212 -8.98 -20.43 -0.23
CA ARG A 212 -9.59 -20.22 1.08
C ARG A 212 -9.33 -18.80 1.57
N ASP A 213 -10.39 -18.13 1.99
CA ASP A 213 -10.35 -16.75 2.49
C ASP A 213 -10.85 -16.64 3.95
N SER A 214 -11.58 -17.63 4.46
CA SER A 214 -11.93 -17.78 5.87
C SER A 214 -11.90 -19.24 6.33
N GLU A 215 -12.09 -19.48 7.63
CA GLU A 215 -12.22 -20.85 8.18
C GLU A 215 -13.37 -21.65 7.54
N ASP A 216 -14.42 -20.97 7.13
CA ASP A 216 -15.69 -21.53 6.66
C ASP A 216 -15.97 -21.26 5.18
N HIS A 217 -15.11 -20.51 4.48
CA HIS A 217 -15.31 -20.14 3.09
C HIS A 217 -14.03 -20.26 2.25
N TYR A 218 -14.21 -20.74 1.02
CA TYR A 218 -13.26 -20.59 -0.08
C TYR A 218 -14.04 -20.25 -1.35
N GLY A 219 -13.44 -19.41 -2.18
CA GLY A 219 -14.08 -18.89 -3.39
C GLY A 219 -13.20 -19.01 -4.61
N TYR A 220 -13.82 -18.94 -5.79
CA TYR A 220 -13.07 -18.83 -7.04
C TYR A 220 -12.53 -17.41 -7.20
N ARG A 221 -11.23 -17.31 -7.46
CA ARG A 221 -10.50 -16.07 -7.66
C ARG A 221 -9.97 -15.98 -9.08
N THR A 222 -10.05 -14.80 -9.67
CA THR A 222 -9.49 -14.55 -11.00
C THR A 222 -7.97 -14.40 -10.94
N VAL A 223 -7.35 -14.23 -12.10
CA VAL A 223 -5.93 -13.84 -12.16
C VAL A 223 -5.74 -12.52 -11.42
N GLY A 224 -4.69 -12.44 -10.61
CA GLY A 224 -4.28 -11.22 -9.92
C GLY A 224 -3.04 -10.63 -10.58
N ASP A 225 -2.97 -9.31 -10.66
CA ASP A 225 -2.03 -8.58 -11.53
C ASP A 225 -0.56 -8.68 -11.07
N GLY A 226 -0.33 -9.07 -9.82
CA GLY A 226 1.00 -9.18 -9.22
C GLY A 226 1.41 -7.96 -8.39
N ASP A 227 0.42 -7.30 -7.79
CA ASP A 227 0.64 -6.24 -6.80
C ASP A 227 1.25 -6.79 -5.51
N GLY A 228 2.08 -5.99 -4.84
CA GLY A 228 2.59 -6.34 -3.51
C GLY A 228 1.49 -6.46 -2.46
N ILE A 229 0.70 -5.40 -2.31
CA ILE A 229 -0.48 -5.33 -1.44
C ILE A 229 -1.63 -4.70 -2.21
N SER A 230 -2.72 -5.45 -2.38
CA SER A 230 -3.98 -4.96 -2.97
C SER A 230 -5.03 -4.76 -1.88
N ILE A 231 -5.64 -3.57 -1.82
CA ILE A 231 -6.65 -3.18 -0.83
C ILE A 231 -7.93 -2.79 -1.56
N PHE A 232 -8.98 -3.58 -1.37
CA PHE A 232 -10.23 -3.49 -2.12
C PHE A 232 -11.40 -3.33 -1.14
N GLY A 233 -12.16 -2.23 -1.25
CA GLY A 233 -13.35 -1.99 -0.41
C GLY A 233 -13.13 -2.17 1.09
N SER A 234 -11.96 -1.77 1.59
CA SER A 234 -11.54 -2.04 2.97
C SER A 234 -11.31 -0.75 3.77
N SER A 235 -11.36 -0.84 5.10
CA SER A 235 -11.24 0.36 5.95
C SER A 235 -10.44 0.17 7.24
N ASN A 236 -9.90 1.26 7.78
CA ASN A 236 -9.07 1.24 8.99
C ASN A 236 -7.86 0.31 8.79
N ILE A 237 -7.01 0.68 7.84
CA ILE A 237 -5.82 -0.09 7.47
C ILE A 237 -4.57 0.73 7.80
N TRP A 238 -3.56 0.07 8.39
CA TRP A 238 -2.27 0.69 8.67
C TRP A 238 -1.13 -0.17 8.14
N LEU A 239 -0.42 0.38 7.16
CA LEU A 239 0.80 -0.20 6.60
C LEU A 239 1.99 0.56 7.18
N ASP A 240 2.85 -0.10 7.95
CA ASP A 240 3.93 0.56 8.69
C ASP A 240 5.26 -0.18 8.62
N HIS A 241 6.37 0.52 8.43
CA HIS A 241 7.70 -0.10 8.39
C HIS A 241 7.81 -1.26 7.38
N ILE A 242 7.19 -1.13 6.20
CA ILE A 242 7.29 -2.13 5.13
C ILE A 242 8.43 -1.73 4.17
N SER A 243 9.22 -2.70 3.73
CA SER A 243 10.19 -2.50 2.65
C SER A 243 9.72 -3.18 1.37
N MET A 244 9.48 -2.40 0.31
CA MET A 244 8.90 -2.91 -0.93
C MET A 244 9.72 -2.58 -2.18
N SER A 245 9.82 -3.53 -3.11
CA SER A 245 10.49 -3.36 -4.40
C SER A 245 10.08 -4.41 -5.42
N GLU A 246 10.27 -4.13 -6.71
CA GLU A 246 10.29 -5.14 -7.78
C GLU A 246 9.05 -6.07 -7.83
N CYS A 247 7.84 -5.56 -7.57
CA CYS A 247 6.61 -6.31 -7.87
C CYS A 247 6.32 -6.28 -9.38
N GLN A 248 5.45 -7.18 -9.86
CA GLN A 248 5.15 -7.31 -11.28
C GLN A 248 4.29 -6.15 -11.80
N ASP A 249 3.25 -5.74 -11.05
CA ASP A 249 2.46 -4.54 -11.38
C ASP A 249 2.72 -3.38 -10.41
N GLY A 250 1.88 -3.16 -9.40
CA GLY A 250 2.06 -2.13 -8.37
C GLY A 250 2.74 -2.62 -7.08
N LEU A 251 3.27 -1.71 -6.25
CA LEU A 251 3.62 -2.11 -4.87
C LEU A 251 2.38 -2.10 -3.99
N ILE A 252 1.62 -1.00 -4.00
CA ILE A 252 0.40 -0.84 -3.19
C ILE A 252 -0.73 -0.27 -4.05
N ASP A 253 -1.82 -1.01 -4.13
CA ASP A 253 -3.04 -0.58 -4.79
C ASP A 253 -4.19 -0.48 -3.78
N VAL A 254 -4.83 0.70 -3.71
CA VAL A 254 -5.94 0.99 -2.80
C VAL A 254 -7.12 1.47 -3.63
N ILE A 255 -8.18 0.67 -3.71
CA ILE A 255 -9.25 0.88 -4.68
C ILE A 255 -10.63 0.57 -4.08
N GLN A 256 -11.67 0.88 -4.86
CA GLN A 256 -13.02 0.34 -4.69
C GLN A 256 -13.68 0.77 -3.36
N GLY A 257 -13.57 2.05 -3.03
CA GLY A 257 -14.20 2.65 -1.85
C GLY A 257 -13.40 2.41 -0.57
N SER A 258 -12.16 1.93 -0.68
CA SER A 258 -11.28 1.80 0.48
C SER A 258 -11.01 3.17 1.11
N THR A 259 -11.01 3.24 2.44
CA THR A 259 -10.83 4.52 3.16
C THR A 259 -10.26 4.33 4.56
N ALA A 260 -9.92 5.42 5.25
CA ALA A 260 -9.28 5.40 6.57
C ALA A 260 -7.97 4.59 6.56
N LEU A 261 -7.01 5.02 5.73
CA LEU A 261 -5.70 4.36 5.60
C LEU A 261 -4.54 5.27 6.04
N THR A 262 -3.52 4.65 6.63
CA THR A 262 -2.21 5.27 6.83
C THR A 262 -1.12 4.36 6.26
N ILE A 263 -0.25 4.93 5.43
CA ILE A 263 0.98 4.31 4.93
C ILE A 263 2.14 5.08 5.52
N SER A 264 2.85 4.48 6.48
CA SER A 264 3.89 5.17 7.24
C SER A 264 5.21 4.43 7.38
N ASN A 265 6.30 5.18 7.52
CA ASN A 265 7.62 4.63 7.77
C ASN A 265 8.06 3.55 6.76
N CYS A 266 7.47 3.48 5.56
CA CYS A 266 7.81 2.47 4.56
C CYS A 266 8.99 2.94 3.71
N HIS A 267 9.70 1.97 3.14
CA HIS A 267 10.82 2.20 2.23
C HIS A 267 10.53 1.55 0.88
N PHE A 268 10.50 2.37 -0.17
CA PHE A 268 10.18 1.94 -1.52
C PHE A 268 11.39 2.14 -2.44
N THR A 269 11.74 1.14 -3.25
CA THR A 269 12.82 1.22 -4.24
C THR A 269 12.57 0.34 -5.47
N HIS A 270 13.28 0.58 -6.56
CA HIS A 270 13.32 -0.29 -7.77
C HIS A 270 11.94 -0.71 -8.27
N HIS A 271 11.13 0.25 -8.69
CA HIS A 271 9.78 -0.05 -9.15
C HIS A 271 9.15 1.07 -9.99
N ASP A 272 8.27 0.73 -10.93
CA ASP A 272 7.59 1.72 -11.77
C ASP A 272 6.38 2.32 -11.04
N HIS A 273 5.38 1.48 -10.75
CA HIS A 273 4.08 1.88 -10.23
C HIS A 273 4.00 1.73 -8.70
N VAL A 274 4.46 2.74 -7.97
CA VAL A 274 4.68 2.57 -6.51
C VAL A 274 3.37 2.46 -5.71
N ILE A 275 2.52 3.49 -5.72
CA ILE A 275 1.27 3.54 -4.93
C ILE A 275 0.14 4.09 -5.80
N LEU A 276 -0.89 3.29 -6.06
CA LEU A 276 -2.13 3.72 -6.71
C LEU A 276 -3.25 3.87 -5.69
N LEU A 277 -3.87 5.05 -5.64
CA LEU A 277 -4.99 5.37 -4.76
C LEU A 277 -6.21 5.76 -5.63
N GLY A 278 -7.11 4.80 -5.81
CA GLY A 278 -8.25 4.84 -6.73
C GLY A 278 -7.84 4.43 -8.14
N ALA A 279 -8.44 3.38 -8.70
CA ALA A 279 -8.04 2.79 -9.99
C ALA A 279 -8.80 3.33 -11.22
N SER A 280 -10.04 3.78 -11.03
CA SER A 280 -10.95 4.12 -12.13
C SER A 280 -11.40 5.58 -12.10
N ASP A 281 -11.39 6.22 -13.26
CA ASP A 281 -11.92 7.58 -13.45
C ASP A 281 -13.46 7.62 -13.47
N THR A 282 -14.14 6.46 -13.38
CA THR A 282 -15.61 6.35 -13.35
C THR A 282 -16.17 5.79 -12.05
N TYR A 283 -15.31 5.43 -11.08
CA TYR A 283 -15.74 4.88 -9.80
C TYR A 283 -15.80 5.98 -8.73
N SER A 284 -16.89 6.76 -8.73
CA SER A 284 -17.05 7.93 -7.88
C SER A 284 -17.11 7.65 -6.38
N ASN A 285 -17.33 6.40 -5.95
CA ASN A 285 -17.30 6.04 -4.53
C ASN A 285 -15.90 6.25 -3.90
N ASP A 286 -14.83 6.30 -4.70
CA ASP A 286 -13.49 6.66 -4.22
C ASP A 286 -13.41 8.14 -3.74
N GLN A 287 -14.44 8.97 -3.96
CA GLN A 287 -14.50 10.32 -3.37
C GLN A 287 -14.48 10.32 -1.83
N TYR A 288 -14.86 9.20 -1.21
CA TYR A 288 -14.81 9.02 0.24
C TYR A 288 -13.47 8.45 0.74
N MET A 289 -12.54 8.15 -0.17
CA MET A 289 -11.20 7.67 0.17
C MET A 289 -10.43 8.75 0.92
N GLN A 290 -9.85 8.37 2.06
CA GLN A 290 -9.01 9.23 2.88
C GLN A 290 -7.74 8.47 3.27
N VAL A 291 -6.58 8.96 2.81
CA VAL A 291 -5.29 8.29 3.01
C VAL A 291 -4.24 9.27 3.52
N THR A 292 -3.52 8.86 4.56
CA THR A 292 -2.30 9.53 5.04
C THR A 292 -1.06 8.80 4.52
N ILE A 293 -0.16 9.52 3.87
CA ILE A 293 1.16 9.04 3.43
C ILE A 293 2.19 9.81 4.24
N ALA A 294 2.84 9.16 5.21
CA ALA A 294 3.68 9.86 6.19
C ALA A 294 5.02 9.19 6.48
N PHE A 295 6.09 9.97 6.62
CA PHE A 295 7.40 9.48 7.06
C PHE A 295 8.03 8.37 6.19
N ASN A 296 7.55 8.21 4.95
CA ASN A 296 8.09 7.21 4.04
C ASN A 296 9.38 7.72 3.39
N HIS A 297 10.24 6.79 2.99
CA HIS A 297 11.38 7.06 2.12
C HIS A 297 11.12 6.47 0.73
N PHE A 298 10.93 7.37 -0.25
CA PHE A 298 10.85 7.04 -1.66
C PHE A 298 12.27 7.12 -2.24
N GLY A 299 12.89 5.95 -2.29
CA GLY A 299 14.31 5.76 -2.55
C GLY A 299 14.65 5.66 -4.04
N LYS A 300 15.77 5.00 -4.31
CA LYS A 300 16.35 4.86 -5.65
C LYS A 300 15.48 4.03 -6.60
N GLU A 301 15.66 4.31 -7.89
CA GLU A 301 15.09 3.52 -8.98
C GLU A 301 13.56 3.45 -8.98
N LEU A 302 12.89 4.50 -8.48
CA LEU A 302 11.44 4.64 -8.59
C LEU A 302 11.09 5.46 -9.83
N ILE A 303 10.03 5.09 -10.56
CA ILE A 303 9.61 5.85 -11.75
C ILE A 303 8.55 6.88 -11.40
N GLN A 304 7.42 6.44 -10.84
CA GLN A 304 6.23 7.28 -10.66
C GLN A 304 5.27 6.80 -9.55
N ARG A 305 4.14 7.50 -9.38
CA ARG A 305 3.03 7.13 -8.48
C ARG A 305 3.40 7.08 -6.99
N MET A 306 3.94 8.16 -6.43
CA MET A 306 4.33 8.24 -5.01
C MET A 306 3.58 9.34 -4.22
N PRO A 307 2.23 9.35 -4.17
CA PRO A 307 1.28 8.43 -4.79
C PRO A 307 0.75 8.93 -6.16
N ARG A 308 -0.02 8.08 -6.86
CA ARG A 308 -0.97 8.51 -7.90
C ARG A 308 -2.39 8.39 -7.37
N CYS A 309 -3.13 9.50 -7.38
CA CYS A 309 -4.43 9.61 -6.70
C CYS A 309 -5.60 9.86 -7.65
N ARG A 310 -6.79 9.41 -7.25
CA ARG A 310 -8.06 9.78 -7.87
C ARG A 310 -9.13 10.07 -6.81
N TRP A 311 -10.03 11.00 -7.12
CA TRP A 311 -11.22 11.35 -6.33
C TRP A 311 -10.99 11.91 -4.93
N GLY A 312 -10.55 11.08 -3.99
CA GLY A 312 -10.60 11.31 -2.55
C GLY A 312 -9.61 12.35 -2.02
N PHE A 313 -9.33 12.23 -0.72
CA PHE A 313 -8.47 13.13 0.03
C PHE A 313 -7.16 12.44 0.45
N PHE A 314 -6.04 13.11 0.17
CA PHE A 314 -4.70 12.55 0.35
C PHE A 314 -3.82 13.55 1.09
N HIS A 315 -3.41 13.16 2.29
CA HIS A 315 -2.49 13.93 3.12
C HIS A 315 -1.08 13.35 3.02
N VAL A 316 -0.20 14.05 2.30
CA VAL A 316 1.17 13.64 2.01
C VAL A 316 2.10 14.46 2.90
N VAL A 317 2.67 13.87 3.94
CA VAL A 317 3.34 14.63 5.01
C VAL A 317 4.69 14.08 5.44
N ASN A 318 5.69 14.95 5.48
CA ASN A 318 7.05 14.63 5.96
C ASN A 318 7.70 13.37 5.34
N ASN A 319 7.44 13.08 4.07
CA ASN A 319 8.10 12.02 3.30
C ASN A 319 9.40 12.53 2.64
N ASP A 320 10.36 11.63 2.41
CA ASP A 320 11.63 11.93 1.75
C ASP A 320 11.65 11.33 0.34
N TYR A 321 11.65 12.18 -0.68
CA TYR A 321 11.67 11.80 -2.09
C TYR A 321 13.03 12.10 -2.68
N THR A 322 13.72 11.06 -3.14
CA THR A 322 15.13 11.20 -3.53
C THR A 322 15.43 10.89 -4.99
N HIS A 323 14.65 10.02 -5.66
CA HIS A 323 14.98 9.53 -7.00
C HIS A 323 13.75 9.03 -7.78
N TRP A 324 12.84 9.94 -8.18
CA TRP A 324 11.82 9.59 -9.19
C TRP A 324 12.41 9.62 -10.60
N LYS A 325 11.75 9.05 -11.61
CA LYS A 325 12.21 9.13 -13.02
C LYS A 325 11.20 9.76 -13.96
N MET A 326 9.97 9.98 -13.51
CA MET A 326 8.94 10.65 -14.30
C MET A 326 8.26 11.76 -13.50
N TYR A 327 7.61 11.42 -12.38
CA TYR A 327 7.05 12.38 -11.43
C TYR A 327 6.98 11.72 -10.04
N ALA A 328 6.85 12.51 -8.98
CA ALA A 328 6.61 11.98 -7.64
C ALA A 328 5.12 11.82 -7.36
N ILE A 329 4.36 12.91 -7.40
CA ILE A 329 2.94 12.94 -7.02
C ILE A 329 2.08 13.14 -8.27
N GLY A 330 1.12 12.25 -8.49
CA GLY A 330 0.25 12.32 -9.66
C GLY A 330 -1.21 12.12 -9.35
N GLY A 331 -2.05 12.28 -10.37
CA GLY A 331 -3.46 11.96 -10.24
C GLY A 331 -4.33 12.39 -11.42
N SER A 332 -5.52 11.81 -11.47
CA SER A 332 -6.61 12.13 -12.41
C SER A 332 -7.94 12.20 -11.66
N THR A 333 -8.96 12.84 -12.24
CA THR A 333 -10.31 12.93 -11.62
C THR A 333 -10.30 13.61 -10.26
N HIS A 334 -9.79 14.86 -10.25
CA HIS A 334 -9.91 15.84 -9.18
C HIS A 334 -9.63 15.38 -7.72
N PRO A 335 -8.55 14.61 -7.44
CA PRO A 335 -8.18 14.28 -6.07
C PRO A 335 -7.78 15.56 -5.33
N THR A 336 -8.05 15.60 -4.03
CA THR A 336 -7.50 16.63 -3.14
C THR A 336 -6.18 16.13 -2.56
N ILE A 337 -5.08 16.81 -2.86
CA ILE A 337 -3.75 16.44 -2.39
C ILE A 337 -3.16 17.58 -1.58
N ILE A 338 -2.87 17.33 -0.32
CA ILE A 338 -2.24 18.29 0.59
C ILE A 338 -0.84 17.76 0.90
N SER A 339 0.17 18.39 0.31
CA SER A 339 1.60 18.09 0.50
C SER A 339 2.18 19.03 1.57
N GLU A 340 2.60 18.48 2.72
CA GLU A 340 3.10 19.29 3.83
C GLU A 340 4.45 18.81 4.38
N GLY A 341 5.42 19.72 4.44
CA GLY A 341 6.71 19.47 5.08
C GLY A 341 7.50 18.30 4.50
N ASN A 342 7.24 17.87 3.27
CA ASN A 342 8.00 16.85 2.56
C ASN A 342 9.32 17.41 2.04
N ARG A 343 10.24 16.51 1.71
CA ARG A 343 11.52 16.86 1.09
C ARG A 343 11.62 16.21 -0.28
N TYR A 344 11.91 17.01 -1.30
CA TYR A 344 12.01 16.58 -2.68
C TYR A 344 13.38 16.92 -3.25
N ILE A 345 14.14 15.91 -3.67
CA ILE A 345 15.34 16.09 -4.49
C ILE A 345 15.00 15.66 -5.91
N ALA A 346 14.92 16.62 -6.83
CA ALA A 346 14.70 16.27 -8.22
C ALA A 346 15.91 15.51 -8.79
N PRO A 347 15.69 14.57 -9.72
CA PRO A 347 16.76 13.97 -10.52
C PRO A 347 17.49 15.03 -11.34
N ASP A 348 18.67 14.71 -11.87
CA ASP A 348 19.45 15.64 -12.68
C ASP A 348 18.80 15.95 -14.04
N ASP A 349 17.97 15.03 -14.56
CA ASP A 349 17.23 15.22 -15.81
C ASP A 349 16.31 16.46 -15.73
N PRO A 350 16.49 17.46 -16.62
CA PRO A 350 15.68 18.68 -16.63
C PRO A 350 14.19 18.42 -16.89
N ASN A 351 13.81 17.29 -17.50
CA ASN A 351 12.42 16.95 -17.78
C ASN A 351 11.67 16.37 -16.56
N THR A 352 12.37 16.14 -15.44
CA THR A 352 11.81 15.49 -14.23
C THR A 352 11.85 16.40 -13.00
N LYS A 353 11.98 17.73 -13.21
CA LYS A 353 12.01 18.72 -12.12
C LYS A 353 10.64 18.97 -11.49
N GLU A 354 9.57 18.82 -12.26
CA GLU A 354 8.22 18.96 -11.73
C GLU A 354 7.85 17.74 -10.88
N ILE A 355 7.51 17.98 -9.61
CA ILE A 355 7.09 16.95 -8.65
C ILE A 355 5.74 16.37 -9.07
N THR A 356 4.87 17.23 -9.60
CA THR A 356 3.45 16.97 -9.86
C THR A 356 3.17 16.53 -11.29
N ASN A 357 2.24 15.59 -11.48
CA ASN A 357 1.74 15.22 -12.80
C ASN A 357 0.21 15.10 -12.82
N ARG A 358 -0.45 15.92 -13.64
CA ARG A 358 -1.91 15.88 -13.85
C ARG A 358 -2.21 14.92 -15.00
N ASN A 359 -2.46 13.67 -14.65
CA ASN A 359 -2.62 12.63 -15.64
C ASN A 359 -3.88 12.91 -16.48
N TYR A 360 -3.70 13.01 -17.79
CA TYR A 360 -4.77 13.06 -18.81
C TYR A 360 -5.74 14.24 -18.72
N ALA A 361 -5.47 15.24 -17.88
CA ALA A 361 -6.32 16.42 -17.73
C ALA A 361 -5.65 17.67 -18.34
N PRO A 362 -6.38 18.49 -19.12
CA PRO A 362 -5.89 19.79 -19.56
C PRO A 362 -5.89 20.81 -18.41
N GLU A 363 -5.08 21.87 -18.54
CA GLU A 363 -4.99 22.93 -17.53
C GLU A 363 -6.32 23.62 -17.23
N SER A 364 -7.19 23.75 -18.23
CA SER A 364 -8.55 24.28 -18.03
C SER A 364 -9.35 23.51 -16.99
N GLU A 365 -9.06 22.22 -16.80
CA GLU A 365 -9.71 21.34 -15.85
C GLU A 365 -8.93 21.26 -14.53
N TRP A 366 -7.66 20.83 -14.57
CA TRP A 366 -6.92 20.51 -13.35
C TRP A 366 -6.58 21.73 -12.51
N LYS A 367 -6.60 22.95 -13.09
CA LYS A 367 -6.39 24.19 -12.33
C LYS A 367 -7.40 24.36 -11.19
N ASN A 368 -8.56 23.70 -11.28
CA ASN A 368 -9.60 23.74 -10.25
C ASN A 368 -9.41 22.67 -9.15
N TRP A 369 -8.53 21.68 -9.36
CA TRP A 369 -8.28 20.62 -8.38
C TRP A 369 -7.47 21.15 -7.21
N VAL A 370 -7.77 20.73 -5.98
CA VAL A 370 -7.10 21.23 -4.77
C VAL A 370 -5.81 20.45 -4.54
N TRP A 371 -4.70 20.93 -5.12
CA TRP A 371 -3.36 20.40 -4.81
C TRP A 371 -2.52 21.50 -4.21
N LYS A 372 -2.23 21.38 -2.92
CA LYS A 372 -1.50 22.37 -2.14
C LYS A 372 -0.16 21.81 -1.70
N SER A 373 0.81 22.71 -1.57
CA SER A 373 2.14 22.41 -1.06
C SER A 373 2.51 23.47 -0.03
N GLU A 374 2.79 23.04 1.21
CA GLU A 374 3.02 23.92 2.35
C GLU A 374 4.25 23.47 3.15
N GLY A 375 5.23 24.35 3.32
CA GLY A 375 6.44 24.04 4.09
C GLY A 375 7.35 22.94 3.52
N ASP A 376 7.11 22.51 2.27
CA ASP A 376 7.93 21.54 1.55
C ASP A 376 9.34 22.11 1.25
N LEU A 377 10.36 21.24 1.25
CA LEU A 377 11.73 21.58 0.88
C LEU A 377 12.03 21.02 -0.52
N TYR A 378 12.31 21.91 -1.47
CA TYR A 378 12.72 21.54 -2.81
C TYR A 378 14.23 21.64 -2.99
N MET A 379 14.81 20.66 -3.67
CA MET A 379 16.24 20.57 -3.95
C MET A 379 16.48 20.16 -5.40
N ASN A 380 17.64 20.53 -5.93
CA ASN A 380 18.04 20.25 -7.32
C ASN A 380 17.05 20.75 -8.39
N GLY A 381 16.41 21.90 -8.14
CA GLY A 381 15.44 22.50 -9.06
C GLY A 381 14.05 21.86 -9.03
N ALA A 382 13.76 20.99 -8.05
CA ALA A 382 12.41 20.48 -7.85
C ALA A 382 11.40 21.62 -7.66
N PHE A 383 10.18 21.47 -8.15
CA PHE A 383 9.09 22.38 -7.85
C PHE A 383 7.74 21.68 -7.88
N PHE A 384 6.79 22.21 -7.11
CA PHE A 384 5.42 21.70 -7.04
C PHE A 384 4.47 22.69 -7.72
N ARG A 385 3.65 22.23 -8.67
CA ARG A 385 2.64 23.07 -9.33
C ARG A 385 1.31 23.02 -8.58
N THR A 386 1.13 23.99 -7.69
CA THR A 386 -0.10 24.17 -6.89
C THR A 386 -1.29 24.55 -7.76
N SER A 387 -2.49 24.14 -7.34
CA SER A 387 -3.76 24.45 -8.02
C SER A 387 -4.92 24.58 -7.04
N GLY A 388 -6.11 24.87 -7.56
CA GLY A 388 -7.35 24.98 -6.81
C GLY A 388 -7.64 26.41 -6.36
N PRO A 389 -8.82 26.64 -5.77
CA PRO A 389 -9.26 27.98 -5.39
C PRO A 389 -8.30 28.64 -4.37
N PRO A 390 -8.26 30.00 -4.34
CA PRO A 390 -7.47 30.75 -3.36
C PRO A 390 -7.88 30.44 -1.91
N SER A 391 -9.19 30.31 -1.68
CA SER A 391 -9.75 29.77 -0.45
C SER A 391 -10.11 28.30 -0.69
N PRO A 392 -9.28 27.33 -0.28
CA PRO A 392 -9.63 25.92 -0.40
C PRO A 392 -10.97 25.65 0.33
N PRO A 393 -11.73 24.62 -0.09
CA PRO A 393 -12.93 24.21 0.65
C PRO A 393 -12.57 23.98 2.11
N ASN A 394 -13.50 24.29 3.02
CA ASN A 394 -13.28 24.05 4.44
C ASN A 394 -13.16 22.54 4.65
N LEU A 395 -11.93 22.07 4.80
CA LEU A 395 -11.60 20.68 5.06
C LEU A 395 -11.73 20.45 6.57
N ASP A 396 -12.97 20.24 7.02
CA ASP A 396 -13.28 20.00 8.43
C ASP A 396 -12.94 18.55 8.80
N PHE A 397 -11.66 18.31 9.07
CA PHE A 397 -11.17 17.05 9.59
C PHE A 397 -10.98 17.13 11.10
N ASN A 398 -11.16 16.02 11.80
CA ASN A 398 -10.72 15.94 13.19
C ASN A 398 -9.22 16.20 13.21
N GLU A 399 -8.72 17.01 14.16
CA GLU A 399 -7.27 17.25 14.29
C GLU A 399 -6.46 15.95 14.47
N LYS A 400 -7.10 14.87 14.91
CA LYS A 400 -6.49 13.53 15.01
C LYS A 400 -6.46 12.75 13.69
N ASP A 401 -7.31 13.10 12.71
CA ASP A 401 -7.35 12.49 11.37
C ASP A 401 -6.16 12.94 10.49
N VAL A 402 -5.56 14.09 10.79
CA VAL A 402 -4.46 14.69 10.02
C VAL A 402 -3.22 14.79 10.90
N ILE A 403 -2.04 14.54 10.31
CA ILE A 403 -0.76 14.64 11.04
C ILE A 403 -0.22 16.06 10.89
N LYS A 404 -0.02 16.78 11.99
CA LYS A 404 0.63 18.10 11.94
C LYS A 404 2.06 17.98 11.38
N ALA A 405 2.31 18.65 10.26
CA ALA A 405 3.61 18.65 9.61
C ALA A 405 4.72 19.24 10.50
N LYS A 406 5.90 18.60 10.44
CA LYS A 406 7.17 19.17 10.94
C LYS A 406 7.87 19.92 9.79
N PRO A 407 8.80 20.85 10.10
CA PRO A 407 9.58 21.51 9.05
C PRO A 407 10.32 20.49 8.18
N ALA A 408 10.31 20.68 6.86
CA ALA A 408 10.88 19.73 5.90
C ALA A 408 12.39 19.47 6.09
N THR A 409 13.11 20.38 6.76
CA THR A 409 14.52 20.18 7.17
C THR A 409 14.71 19.01 8.13
N PHE A 410 13.66 18.58 8.84
CA PHE A 410 13.69 17.42 9.73
C PHE A 410 13.43 16.09 9.02
N VAL A 411 12.97 16.09 7.76
CA VAL A 411 12.52 14.87 7.05
C VAL A 411 13.57 13.78 7.05
N ARG A 412 14.84 14.08 6.72
CA ARG A 412 15.94 13.10 6.77
C ARG A 412 16.13 12.44 8.14
N ARG A 413 15.74 13.12 9.22
CA ARG A 413 15.73 12.57 10.57
C ARG A 413 14.46 11.74 10.78
N LEU A 414 13.30 12.25 10.41
CA LEU A 414 11.99 11.59 10.57
C LEU A 414 11.90 10.26 9.82
N THR A 415 12.49 10.17 8.63
CA THR A 415 12.45 8.99 7.74
C THR A 415 13.71 8.13 7.81
N ARG A 416 14.63 8.44 8.73
CA ARG A 416 15.97 7.79 8.84
C ARG A 416 15.91 6.27 8.89
N PHE A 417 14.85 5.74 9.49
CA PHE A 417 14.67 4.32 9.74
C PHE A 417 13.46 3.75 9.00
N ALA A 418 13.04 4.40 7.92
CA ALA A 418 11.98 3.89 7.07
C ALA A 418 12.36 2.51 6.50
N GLY A 419 11.36 1.65 6.32
CA GLY A 419 11.49 0.26 5.93
C GLY A 419 11.44 -0.69 7.13
N ALA A 420 11.56 -1.99 6.85
CA ALA A 420 11.55 -3.01 7.89
C ALA A 420 12.81 -2.87 8.78
N LEU A 421 12.58 -3.03 10.07
CA LEU A 421 13.55 -2.89 11.15
C LEU A 421 14.09 -4.25 11.59
N ASP A 422 15.37 -4.25 11.93
CA ASP A 422 16.10 -5.36 12.56
C ASP A 422 15.88 -5.34 14.08
N CYS A 423 14.61 -5.44 14.50
CA CYS A 423 14.25 -5.49 15.92
C CYS A 423 14.71 -6.82 16.54
N LYS A 424 15.34 -6.77 17.72
CA LYS A 424 15.76 -7.96 18.47
C LYS A 424 15.15 -7.94 19.87
N GLU A 425 14.74 -9.11 20.36
CA GLU A 425 14.15 -9.23 21.69
C GLU A 425 15.17 -8.83 22.77
N ASN A 426 14.67 -8.34 23.92
CA ASN A 426 15.46 -7.86 25.06
C ASN A 426 16.35 -6.64 24.80
N VAL A 427 16.23 -5.99 23.64
CA VAL A 427 16.85 -4.69 23.35
C VAL A 427 15.82 -3.76 22.72
N LYS A 428 16.09 -2.45 22.79
CA LYS A 428 15.31 -1.45 22.04
C LYS A 428 15.39 -1.77 20.54
N CYS A 429 14.25 -1.85 19.87
CA CYS A 429 14.19 -1.66 18.43
C CYS A 429 14.42 -0.17 18.12
#